data_AF-A0A1V5ZCJ2-F1
#
_entry.id   AF-A0A1V5ZCJ2-F1
#
_cell.length_a   1.000
_cell.length_b   1.000
_cell.length_c   1.000
_cell.angle_alpha   90.00
_cell.angle_beta   90.00
_cell.angle_gamma   90.00
#
_symmetry.space_group_name_H-M   'P 1'
#
loop_
_entity.id
_entity.type
_entity.pdbx_description
1 polymer ?
#
loop_
_entity_poly.entity_id
_entity_poly.type
_entity_poly.pdbx_seq_one_letter_code
_entity_poly.pdbx_strand_id
1 'polypeptide(L)'
;MQWINTIQGAVVPQLESFAPDFLLISAGFDAHRLDPLGNQLLESRHFGEITRLIKHIAGGRTISFLEGGYHLGALGESVAEHVQALME
;
A
#
# COMPACT_ATOMS: atom_id res chain seq x y z
N MET A 1 1.23 -11.58 -6.66
CA MET A 1 0.52 -11.42 -7.93
C MET A 1 -0.99 -11.17 -7.77
N GLN A 2 -1.74 -12.00 -7.02
CA GLN A 2 -3.19 -11.78 -6.85
C GLN A 2 -3.54 -10.38 -6.32
N TRP A 3 -2.92 -9.94 -5.21
CA TRP A 3 -3.19 -8.63 -4.62
C TRP A 3 -2.97 -7.45 -5.57
N ILE A 4 -1.82 -7.41 -6.25
CA ILE A 4 -1.50 -6.36 -7.23
C ILE A 4 -2.50 -6.36 -8.37
N ASN A 5 -2.81 -7.53 -8.94
CA ASN A 5 -3.78 -7.64 -10.03
C ASN A 5 -5.19 -7.20 -9.59
N THR A 6 -5.61 -7.52 -8.37
CA THR A 6 -6.89 -7.08 -7.80
C THR A 6 -6.91 -5.57 -7.61
N ILE A 7 -5.84 -4.98 -7.07
CA ILE A 7 -5.76 -3.53 -6.88
C ILE A 7 -5.80 -2.82 -8.23
N GLN A 8 -4.99 -3.25 -9.19
CA GLN A 8 -4.95 -2.65 -10.52
C GLN A 8 -6.26 -2.85 -11.31
N GLY A 9 -6.87 -4.03 -11.24
CA GLY A 9 -8.04 -4.38 -12.06
C GLY A 9 -9.38 -3.97 -11.45
N ALA A 10 -9.49 -3.88 -10.12
CA ALA A 10 -10.75 -3.60 -9.44
C ALA A 10 -10.74 -2.31 -8.62
N VAL A 11 -9.63 -1.99 -7.94
CA VAL A 11 -9.58 -0.82 -7.03
C VAL A 11 -9.23 0.46 -7.77
N VAL A 12 -8.17 0.46 -8.59
CA VAL A 12 -7.73 1.65 -9.34
C VAL A 12 -8.86 2.25 -10.19
N PRO A 13 -9.62 1.49 -11.01
CA PRO A 13 -10.70 2.07 -11.82
C PRO A 13 -11.81 2.71 -10.98
N GLN A 14 -12.09 2.16 -9.80
CA GLN A 14 -13.09 2.71 -8.87
C GLN A 14 -12.61 4.04 -8.28
N LEU A 15 -11.35 4.10 -7.87
CA LEU A 15 -10.74 5.31 -7.33
C LEU A 15 -10.60 6.42 -8.38
N GLU A 16 -10.24 6.08 -9.62
CA GLU A 16 -10.19 7.03 -10.74
C GLU A 16 -11.59 7.59 -11.08
N SER A 17 -12.60 6.71 -11.13
CA SER A 17 -14.00 7.11 -11.35
C SER A 17 -14.54 8.01 -10.23
N PHE A 18 -14.15 7.73 -8.98
CA PHE A 18 -14.53 8.55 -7.83
C PHE A 18 -13.89 9.94 -7.84
N ALA A 19 -12.72 10.09 -8.48
CA ALA A 19 -12.00 11.36 -8.63
C ALA A 19 -11.78 12.12 -7.30
N PRO A 20 -11.12 11.52 -6.30
CA PRO A 20 -10.95 12.14 -4.99
C PRO A 20 -10.02 13.37 -5.02
N ASP A 21 -10.34 14.36 -4.18
CA ASP A 21 -9.44 15.50 -3.94
C ASP A 21 -8.20 15.10 -3.14
N PHE A 22 -8.34 14.12 -2.23
CA PHE A 22 -7.26 13.58 -1.40
C PHE A 22 -7.36 12.06 -1.32
N LEU A 23 -6.21 11.39 -1.33
CA LEU A 23 -6.11 9.96 -1.05
C LEU A 23 -5.59 9.77 0.38
N LEU A 24 -6.38 9.15 1.24
CA LEU A 24 -6.00 8.80 2.61
C LEU A 24 -5.75 7.29 2.67
N ILE A 25 -4.54 6.88 3.07
CA ILE A 25 -4.14 5.48 3.15
C ILE A 25 -3.99 5.09 4.62
N SER A 26 -4.87 4.19 5.08
CA SER A 26 -4.69 3.46 6.34
C SER A 26 -3.65 2.36 6.08
N ALA A 27 -2.38 2.67 6.32
CA ALA A 27 -1.22 1.90 5.88
C ALA A 27 -0.82 0.85 6.93
N GLY A 28 -1.55 -0.27 6.92
CA GLY A 28 -1.18 -1.49 7.65
C GLY A 28 -0.23 -2.38 6.85
N PHE A 29 0.78 -2.92 7.52
CA PHE A 29 1.80 -3.80 6.93
C PHE A 29 1.72 -5.24 7.46
N ASP A 30 0.64 -5.57 8.17
CA ASP A 30 0.37 -6.90 8.72
C ASP A 30 -0.01 -7.94 7.65
N ALA A 31 -0.24 -7.52 6.41
CA ALA A 31 -0.36 -8.43 5.27
C ALA A 31 1.00 -9.01 4.79
N HIS A 32 2.12 -8.62 5.41
CA HIS A 32 3.42 -9.20 5.11
C HIS A 32 3.49 -10.68 5.54
N ARG A 33 4.19 -11.53 4.77
CA ARG A 33 4.31 -12.98 5.00
C ARG A 33 4.97 -13.41 6.31
N LEU A 34 5.61 -12.47 6.99
CA LEU A 34 6.28 -12.71 8.29
C LEU A 34 5.45 -12.17 9.45
N ASP A 35 4.38 -11.44 9.16
CA ASP A 35 3.52 -10.91 10.20
C ASP A 35 2.74 -12.05 10.88
N PRO A 36 2.68 -12.06 12.23
CA PRO A 36 2.01 -13.13 12.96
C PRO A 36 0.48 -13.07 12.90
N LEU A 37 -0.13 -11.95 12.47
CA LEU A 37 -1.58 -11.76 12.55
C LEU A 37 -2.28 -11.83 11.18
N GLY A 38 -1.69 -11.29 10.11
CA GLY A 38 -2.40 -11.12 8.84
C GLY A 38 -2.55 -12.38 7.97
N ASN A 39 -1.68 -13.38 8.14
CA ASN A 39 -1.70 -14.65 7.38
C ASN A 39 -1.81 -14.46 5.84
N GLN A 40 -1.17 -13.42 5.33
CA GLN A 40 -1.07 -13.12 3.90
C GLN A 40 0.35 -13.40 3.40
N LEU A 41 0.56 -13.33 2.09
CA LEU A 41 1.84 -13.68 1.45
C LEU A 41 2.52 -12.49 0.76
N LEU A 42 2.26 -11.25 1.20
CA LEU A 42 2.97 -10.10 0.65
C LEU A 42 4.43 -10.05 1.15
N GLU A 43 5.27 -9.40 0.37
CA GLU A 43 6.66 -9.11 0.67
C GLU A 43 6.80 -7.58 0.66
N SER A 44 7.82 -7.04 1.31
CA SER A 44 8.07 -5.60 1.43
C SER A 44 7.89 -4.84 0.10
N ARG A 45 8.50 -5.34 -0.99
CA ARG A 45 8.40 -4.73 -2.34
C ARG A 45 6.96 -4.53 -2.84
N HIS A 46 6.04 -5.41 -2.46
CA HIS A 46 4.66 -5.33 -2.94
C HIS A 46 3.94 -4.12 -2.35
N PHE A 47 4.29 -3.66 -1.15
CA PHE A 47 3.73 -2.43 -0.59
C PHE A 47 4.18 -1.19 -1.38
N GLY A 48 5.43 -1.16 -1.84
CA GLY A 48 5.92 -0.14 -2.77
C GLY A 48 5.17 -0.18 -4.11
N GLU A 49 4.98 -1.37 -4.71
CA GLU A 49 4.21 -1.55 -5.95
C GLU A 49 2.76 -1.03 -5.82
N ILE A 50 2.05 -1.39 -4.74
CA ILE A 50 0.70 -0.90 -4.46
C ILE A 50 0.66 0.62 -4.38
N THR A 51 1.64 1.20 -3.69
CA THR A 51 1.73 2.65 -3.50
C THR A 51 1.90 3.38 -4.82
N ARG A 52 2.78 2.89 -5.70
CA ARG A 52 2.99 3.47 -7.04
C ARG A 52 1.71 3.45 -7.88
N LEU A 53 0.90 2.39 -7.76
CA LEU A 53 -0.36 2.28 -8.51
C LEU A 53 -1.38 3.36 -8.12
N ILE A 54 -1.41 3.79 -6.85
CA ILE A 54 -2.51 4.63 -6.34
C ILE A 54 -2.12 6.07 -6.00
N LYS A 55 -0.84 6.37 -5.71
CA LYS A 55 -0.42 7.66 -5.13
C LYS A 55 -0.77 8.90 -5.96
N HIS A 56 -0.97 8.75 -7.27
CA HIS A 56 -1.27 9.87 -8.18
C HIS A 56 -2.76 10.08 -8.46
N ILE A 57 -3.64 9.21 -7.98
CA ILE A 57 -5.09 9.28 -8.26
C ILE A 57 -5.67 10.63 -7.82
N ALA A 58 -5.29 11.12 -6.65
CA ALA A 58 -5.69 12.44 -6.14
C ALA A 58 -4.70 13.56 -6.53
N GLY A 59 -4.08 13.47 -7.72
CA GLY A 59 -3.08 14.44 -8.17
C GLY A 59 -1.87 14.55 -7.23
N GLY A 60 -1.46 13.44 -6.61
CA GLY A 60 -0.34 13.38 -5.66
C GLY A 60 -0.67 13.82 -4.22
N ARG A 61 -1.90 14.26 -3.94
CA ARG A 61 -2.34 14.63 -2.58
C ARG A 61 -2.68 13.39 -1.77
N THR A 62 -1.64 12.65 -1.41
CA THR A 62 -1.74 11.38 -0.68
C THR A 62 -1.20 11.55 0.73
N ILE A 63 -1.95 11.07 1.73
CA ILE A 63 -1.55 11.06 3.14
C ILE A 63 -1.68 9.62 3.65
N SER A 64 -0.60 9.09 4.20
CA SER A 64 -0.58 7.76 4.81
C SER A 64 -0.52 7.83 6.32
N PHE A 65 -1.28 6.98 7.00
CA PHE A 65 -1.27 6.80 8.43
C PHE A 65 -0.78 5.39 8.73
N LEU A 66 0.28 5.25 9.53
CA LEU A 66 0.76 3.93 9.94
C LEU A 66 -0.29 3.28 10.86
N GLU A 67 -0.63 2.02 10.56
CA GLU A 67 -1.60 1.22 11.33
C GLU A 67 -0.93 -0.04 11.91
N GLY A 68 -1.39 -1.22 11.50
CA GLY A 68 -0.85 -2.51 11.91
C GLY A 68 0.47 -2.89 11.23
N GLY A 69 1.07 -3.97 11.73
CA GLY A 69 2.40 -4.45 11.33
C GLY A 69 3.17 -4.84 12.58
N TYR A 70 3.18 -6.13 12.87
CA TYR A 70 3.55 -6.68 14.17
C TYR A 70 4.85 -7.47 14.13
N HIS A 71 5.35 -7.79 12.94
CA HIS A 71 6.73 -8.24 12.76
C HIS A 71 7.66 -7.06 12.44
N LEU A 72 8.44 -6.61 13.43
CA LEU A 72 9.21 -5.35 13.36
C LEU A 72 10.18 -5.22 12.17
N GLY A 73 10.90 -6.30 11.80
CA GLY A 73 11.83 -6.27 10.66
C GLY A 73 11.09 -6.03 9.33
N ALA A 74 10.11 -6.90 9.05
CA ALA A 74 9.19 -6.76 7.93
C ALA A 74 8.45 -5.42 7.89
N LEU A 75 8.01 -4.90 9.04
CA LEU A 75 7.39 -3.58 9.12
C LEU A 75 8.36 -2.50 8.64
N GLY A 76 9.60 -2.49 9.14
CA GLY A 76 10.61 -1.50 8.74
C GLY A 76 10.90 -1.52 7.24
N GLU A 77 11.09 -2.71 6.67
CA GLU A 77 11.34 -2.87 5.22
C GLU A 77 10.11 -2.47 4.38
N SER A 78 8.91 -2.85 4.81
CA SER A 78 7.66 -2.54 4.08
C SER A 78 7.32 -1.05 4.12
N VAL A 79 7.56 -0.39 5.25
CA VAL A 79 7.43 1.07 5.38
C VAL A 79 8.45 1.77 4.49
N ALA A 80 9.70 1.29 4.44
CA ALA A 80 10.73 1.87 3.59
C ALA A 80 10.33 1.80 2.10
N GLU A 81 9.83 0.65 1.63
CA GLU A 81 9.31 0.48 0.26
C GLU A 81 8.11 1.40 -0.03
N HIS A 82 7.18 1.54 0.92
CA HIS A 82 6.03 2.46 0.80
C HIS A 82 6.47 3.92 0.70
N VAL A 83 7.34 4.37 1.61
CA VAL A 83 7.82 5.76 1.63
C VAL A 83 8.68 6.08 0.41
N GLN A 84 9.55 5.16 -0.01
CA GLN A 84 10.32 5.34 -1.24
C GLN A 84 9.39 5.52 -2.44
N ALA A 85 8.35 4.69 -2.56
CA ALA A 85 7.35 4.84 -3.60
C ALA A 85 6.58 6.17 -3.53
N LEU A 86 6.32 6.72 -2.33
CA LEU A 86 5.70 8.04 -2.19
C LEU A 86 6.60 9.19 -2.66
N MET A 87 7.92 9.02 -2.56
CA MET A 87 8.91 10.06 -2.93
C MET A 87 9.25 10.11 -4.43
N GLU A 88 8.92 9.06 -5.18
CA GLU A 88 9.05 9.01 -6.65
C GLU A 88 8.08 9.99 -7.35
#